data_AF-A0A067T5T1-F1
#
_entry.id   AF-A0A067T5T1-F1
#
_cell.length_a   1.000
_cell.length_b   1.000
_cell.length_c   1.000
_cell.angle_alpha   90.00
_cell.angle_beta   90.00
_cell.angle_gamma   90.00
#
_symmetry.space_group_name_H-M   'P 1'
#
loop_
_entity.id
_entity.type
_entity.pdbx_description
1 polymer ?
#
loop_
_entity_poly.entity_id
_entity_poly.type
_entity_poly.pdbx_seq_one_letter_code
_entity_poly.pdbx_strand_id
1 'polypeptide(L)'
;MAAIQMYLRDQERAGGYFVDGGMYASLSMHLLKVVLAFSKDEHGTQKENDGLDTSNNMGDEDMPNPDNEDVLEFAIRGLPFYLSNAVYNPELVELARSMLDQDMKEKLLELYEEIEQLCEAMDLYLKKEPVTLNDAQPNETGLL
;
A
#
# COMPACT_ATOMS: atom_id res chain seq x y z
N MET A 1 -2.63 -2.91 19.92
CA MET A 1 -2.74 -3.03 18.45
C MET A 1 -2.70 -4.48 17.97
N ALA A 2 -1.74 -5.31 18.40
CA ALA A 2 -1.58 -6.70 17.93
C ALA A 2 -2.84 -7.61 18.09
N ALA A 3 -3.61 -7.45 19.17
CA ALA A 3 -4.79 -8.30 19.40
C ALA A 3 -5.91 -8.10 18.36
N ILE A 4 -6.13 -6.86 17.90
CA ILE A 4 -7.14 -6.56 16.87
C ILE A 4 -6.65 -7.04 15.51
N GLN A 5 -5.35 -6.89 15.21
CA GLN A 5 -4.75 -7.41 13.97
C GLN A 5 -4.88 -8.93 13.88
N MET A 6 -4.59 -9.64 14.98
CA MET A 6 -4.77 -11.10 15.03
C MET A 6 -6.23 -11.50 14.84
N TYR A 7 -7.17 -10.75 15.41
CA TYR A 7 -8.59 -11.00 15.24
C TYR A 7 -9.03 -10.84 13.78
N LEU A 8 -8.68 -9.73 13.12
CA LEU A 8 -9.08 -9.43 11.73
C LEU A 8 -8.46 -10.37 10.70
N ARG A 9 -7.36 -11.04 11.04
CA ARG A 9 -6.68 -12.05 10.21
C ARG A 9 -7.17 -13.47 10.44
N ASP A 10 -7.99 -13.70 11.46
CA ASP A 10 -8.59 -15.01 11.73
C ASP A 10 -9.96 -15.05 11.04
N GLN A 11 -10.06 -15.74 9.91
CA GLN A 11 -11.29 -15.81 9.13
C GLN A 11 -12.46 -16.40 9.93
N GLU A 12 -12.19 -17.36 10.83
CA GLU A 12 -13.23 -17.98 11.66
C GLU A 12 -13.78 -17.00 12.70
N ARG A 13 -12.92 -16.14 13.25
CA ARG A 13 -13.32 -15.15 14.26
C ARG A 13 -13.87 -13.86 13.66
N ALA A 14 -13.24 -13.35 12.61
CA ALA A 14 -13.62 -12.09 11.98
C ALA A 14 -14.87 -12.22 11.09
N GLY A 15 -15.15 -13.41 10.56
CA GLY A 15 -16.28 -13.65 9.66
C GLY A 15 -16.24 -12.66 8.48
N GLY A 16 -17.31 -11.86 8.32
CA GLY A 16 -17.41 -10.85 7.26
C GLY A 16 -16.48 -9.63 7.42
N TYR A 17 -15.81 -9.48 8.57
CA TYR A 17 -14.82 -8.44 8.82
C TYR A 17 -13.38 -8.92 8.58
N PHE A 18 -13.22 -10.13 8.04
CA PHE A 18 -11.92 -10.67 7.68
C PHE A 18 -11.25 -9.78 6.63
N VAL A 19 -9.98 -9.45 6.86
CA VAL A 19 -9.15 -8.70 5.92
C VAL A 19 -7.95 -9.58 5.59
N ASP A 20 -7.92 -10.11 4.36
CA ASP A 20 -6.78 -10.86 3.90
C ASP A 20 -5.61 -9.94 3.52
N GLY A 21 -4.43 -10.55 3.37
CA GLY A 21 -3.23 -9.82 2.98
C GLY A 21 -3.32 -9.16 1.61
N GLY A 22 -4.16 -9.66 0.71
CA GLY A 22 -4.44 -9.06 -0.60
C GLY A 22 -5.22 -7.76 -0.49
N MET A 23 -6.25 -7.72 0.36
CA MET A 23 -6.97 -6.48 0.69
C MET A 23 -6.04 -5.44 1.32
N TYR A 24 -5.16 -5.85 2.23
CA TYR A 24 -4.12 -4.97 2.77
C TYR A 24 -3.19 -4.42 1.68
N ALA A 25 -2.83 -5.23 0.68
CA ALA A 25 -2.02 -4.77 -0.45
C ALA A 25 -2.78 -3.75 -1.32
N SER A 26 -4.04 -4.01 -1.68
CA SER A 26 -4.85 -3.07 -2.45
C SER A 26 -5.07 -1.74 -1.74
N LEU A 27 -5.34 -1.76 -0.43
CA LEU A 27 -5.46 -0.55 0.39
C LEU A 27 -4.12 0.20 0.46
N SER A 28 -3.02 -0.52 0.65
CA SER A 28 -1.68 0.09 0.65
C SER A 28 -1.39 0.78 -0.69
N MET A 29 -1.71 0.15 -1.81
CA MET A 29 -1.54 0.77 -3.13
C MET A 29 -2.36 2.06 -3.28
N HIS A 30 -3.61 2.05 -2.85
CA HIS A 30 -4.46 3.24 -2.93
C HIS A 30 -3.89 4.40 -2.10
N LEU A 31 -3.48 4.11 -0.86
CA LEU A 31 -2.86 5.11 0.02
C LEU A 31 -1.52 5.60 -0.53
N LEU A 32 -0.66 4.73 -1.10
CA LEU A 32 0.57 5.18 -1.77
C LEU A 32 0.28 6.13 -2.93
N LYS A 33 -0.72 5.80 -3.75
CA LYS A 33 -1.13 6.64 -4.88
C LYS A 33 -1.58 8.03 -4.43
N VAL A 34 -2.32 8.11 -3.33
CA VAL A 34 -2.65 9.39 -2.68
C VAL A 34 -1.38 10.15 -2.33
N VAL A 35 -0.46 9.57 -1.55
CA VAL A 35 0.76 10.29 -1.14
C VAL A 35 1.59 10.75 -2.35
N LEU A 36 1.70 9.92 -3.39
CA LEU A 36 2.39 10.25 -4.65
C LEU A 36 1.69 11.35 -5.48
N ALA A 37 0.37 11.51 -5.37
CA ALA A 37 -0.34 12.58 -6.07
C ALA A 37 0.00 13.94 -5.45
N PHE A 38 0.05 14.03 -4.13
CA PHE A 38 0.39 15.25 -3.39
C PHE A 38 1.85 15.67 -3.61
N SER A 39 2.77 14.73 -3.92
CA SER A 39 4.18 15.06 -4.13
C SER A 39 4.51 15.66 -5.50
N LYS A 40 3.63 15.48 -6.50
CA LYS A 40 3.88 15.88 -7.91
C LYS A 40 3.64 17.36 -8.21
N ASP A 41 3.11 18.15 -7.29
CA ASP A 41 2.56 19.48 -7.61
C ASP A 41 3.57 20.66 -7.71
N GLU A 42 4.87 20.38 -7.88
CA GLU A 42 5.84 21.44 -8.18
C GLU A 42 6.45 21.23 -9.56
N HIS A 43 5.66 21.62 -10.56
CA HIS A 43 6.04 22.28 -11.82
C HIS A 43 5.07 21.86 -12.93
N GLY A 44 4.13 22.76 -13.24
CA GLY A 44 3.25 22.59 -14.37
C GLY A 44 4.03 22.37 -15.66
N THR A 45 3.77 21.25 -16.33
CA THR A 45 3.64 21.20 -17.78
C THR A 45 2.78 19.99 -18.11
N GLN A 46 1.63 20.22 -18.75
CA GLN A 46 0.97 19.21 -19.58
C GLN A 46 2.04 18.59 -20.48
N LYS A 47 2.35 17.31 -20.26
CA LYS A 47 3.08 16.52 -21.24
C LYS A 47 2.11 15.49 -21.78
N GLU A 48 1.48 15.86 -22.89
CA GLU A 48 0.94 14.88 -23.83
C GLU A 48 2.08 13.92 -24.20
N ASN A 49 1.91 12.63 -23.92
CA ASN A 49 2.35 11.57 -24.81
C ASN A 49 1.71 10.23 -24.42
N ASP A 50 0.78 9.82 -25.29
CA ASP A 50 0.71 8.53 -25.94
C ASP A 50 0.77 7.26 -25.08
N GLY A 51 -0.43 6.81 -24.72
CA GLY A 51 -0.88 5.48 -25.12
C GLY A 51 -0.01 4.32 -24.66
N LEU A 52 -0.12 3.96 -23.39
CA LEU A 52 -0.07 2.56 -23.01
C LEU A 52 -1.24 2.26 -22.06
N ASP A 53 -2.38 1.94 -22.67
CA ASP A 53 -3.50 1.27 -22.06
C ASP A 53 -3.02 -0.08 -21.51
N THR A 54 -2.79 -0.14 -20.19
CA THR A 54 -2.72 -1.41 -19.48
C THR A 54 -3.81 -1.36 -18.42
N SER A 55 -5.00 -1.74 -18.88
CA SER A 55 -6.24 -1.87 -18.14
C SER A 55 -6.06 -2.55 -16.78
N ASN A 56 -6.17 -1.76 -15.71
CA ASN A 56 -7.05 -2.01 -14.58
C ASN A 56 -7.46 -0.65 -14.02
N ASN A 57 -8.40 -0.05 -14.75
CA ASN A 57 -8.97 1.28 -14.56
C ASN A 57 -9.83 1.29 -13.28
N MET A 58 -9.22 1.51 -12.12
CA MET A 58 -9.87 2.27 -11.06
C MET A 58 -9.67 3.73 -11.46
N GLY A 59 -10.73 4.38 -11.91
CA GLY A 59 -10.65 5.70 -12.53
C GLY A 59 -9.91 6.70 -11.65
N ASP A 60 -8.99 7.44 -12.27
CA ASP A 60 -8.31 8.59 -11.66
C ASP A 60 -9.32 9.65 -11.15
N GLU A 61 -10.59 9.55 -11.58
CA GLU A 61 -11.74 10.36 -11.16
C GLU A 61 -12.15 10.18 -9.69
N ASP A 62 -11.74 9.09 -9.01
CA ASP A 62 -12.04 8.83 -7.59
C ASP A 62 -10.88 9.17 -6.64
N MET A 63 -9.77 9.75 -7.13
CA MET A 63 -8.68 10.18 -6.25
C MET A 63 -9.12 11.38 -5.40
N PRO A 64 -8.86 11.35 -4.07
CA PRO A 64 -9.14 12.49 -3.22
C PRO A 64 -8.36 13.72 -3.70
N ASN A 65 -8.99 14.89 -3.61
CA ASN A 65 -8.38 16.16 -4.01
C ASN A 65 -6.99 16.32 -3.34
N PRO A 66 -5.91 16.58 -4.11
CA PRO A 66 -4.55 16.81 -3.58
C PRO A 66 -4.43 18.02 -2.64
N ASP A 67 -5.49 18.80 -2.43
CA ASP A 67 -5.52 19.86 -1.43
C ASP A 67 -6.07 19.42 -0.06
N ASN A 68 -6.41 18.13 0.10
CA ASN A 68 -7.00 17.63 1.34
C ASN A 68 -5.92 17.10 2.31
N GLU A 69 -5.39 18.01 3.13
CA GLU A 69 -4.35 17.73 4.14
C GLU A 69 -4.75 16.58 5.09
N ASP A 70 -6.01 16.49 5.53
CA ASP A 70 -6.49 15.44 6.43
C ASP A 70 -6.34 14.04 5.80
N VAL A 71 -6.57 13.95 4.48
CA VAL A 71 -6.45 12.69 3.73
C VAL A 71 -4.99 12.30 3.55
N LEU A 72 -4.11 13.27 3.31
CA LEU A 72 -2.67 13.04 3.24
C LEU A 72 -2.12 12.57 4.59
N GLU A 73 -2.48 13.26 5.68
CA GLU A 73 -2.08 12.90 7.04
C GLU A 73 -2.56 11.50 7.40
N PHE A 74 -3.82 11.17 7.09
CA PHE A 74 -4.36 9.82 7.26
C PHE A 74 -3.58 8.79 6.46
N ALA A 75 -3.26 9.07 5.19
CA ALA A 75 -2.50 8.16 4.35
C ALA A 75 -1.11 7.92 4.92
N ILE A 76 -0.37 8.97 5.26
CA ILE A 76 0.99 8.86 5.80
C ILE A 76 1.00 8.07 7.12
N ARG A 77 0.07 8.36 8.04
CA ARG A 77 -0.01 7.68 9.34
C ARG A 77 -0.54 6.26 9.27
N GLY A 78 -1.50 6.00 8.37
CA GLY A 78 -2.15 4.69 8.24
C GLY A 78 -1.32 3.69 7.45
N LEU A 79 -0.60 4.14 6.44
CA LEU A 79 0.07 3.29 5.47
C LEU A 79 1.09 2.29 6.05
N PRO A 80 1.89 2.62 7.09
CA PRO A 80 2.76 1.65 7.77
C PRO A 80 1.99 0.42 8.29
N PHE A 81 0.80 0.64 8.85
CA PHE A 81 -0.06 -0.44 9.35
C PHE A 81 -0.51 -1.35 8.20
N TYR A 82 -0.98 -0.78 7.08
CA TYR A 82 -1.44 -1.58 5.95
C TYR A 82 -0.30 -2.35 5.27
N LEU A 83 0.87 -1.71 5.08
CA LEU A 83 2.07 -2.36 4.49
C LEU A 83 2.60 -3.53 5.32
N SER A 84 2.62 -3.37 6.65
CA SER A 84 3.03 -4.46 7.55
C SER A 84 2.15 -5.70 7.35
N ASN A 85 0.86 -5.49 7.02
CA ASN A 85 -0.11 -6.55 6.87
C ASN A 85 -0.30 -7.08 5.44
N ALA A 86 0.17 -6.34 4.43
CA ALA A 86 0.04 -6.67 3.02
C ALA A 86 0.84 -7.93 2.63
N VAL A 87 0.29 -8.74 1.73
CA VAL A 87 1.07 -9.77 1.02
C VAL A 87 1.93 -9.13 -0.07
N TYR A 88 2.94 -9.86 -0.53
CA TYR A 88 3.75 -9.43 -1.66
C TYR A 88 2.87 -9.18 -2.89
N ASN A 89 2.99 -7.98 -3.44
CA ASN A 89 2.36 -7.55 -4.69
C ASN A 89 3.40 -6.76 -5.50
N PRO A 90 3.68 -7.16 -6.76
CA PRO A 90 4.71 -6.53 -7.58
C PRO A 90 4.40 -5.08 -7.96
N GLU A 91 3.13 -4.72 -8.18
CA GLU A 91 2.74 -3.33 -8.47
C GLU A 91 2.95 -2.43 -7.25
N LEU A 92 2.62 -2.94 -6.05
CA LEU A 92 2.88 -2.24 -4.80
C LEU A 92 4.39 -2.06 -4.54
N VAL A 93 5.22 -3.02 -4.94
CA VAL A 93 6.69 -2.90 -4.87
C VAL A 93 7.19 -1.76 -5.75
N GLU A 94 6.72 -1.67 -6.99
CA GLU A 94 7.12 -0.60 -7.91
C GLU A 94 6.66 0.77 -7.42
N LEU A 95 5.43 0.88 -6.90
CA LEU A 95 4.93 2.10 -6.28
C LEU A 95 5.77 2.50 -5.06
N ALA A 96 6.13 1.54 -4.20
CA ALA A 96 6.94 1.80 -3.01
C ALA A 96 8.35 2.28 -3.37
N ARG A 97 8.99 1.70 -4.39
CA ARG A 97 10.27 2.19 -4.91
C ARG A 97 10.18 3.61 -5.45
N SER A 98 9.20 3.85 -6.32
CA SER A 98 8.98 5.19 -6.89
C SER A 98 8.76 6.25 -5.81
N MET A 99 8.18 5.88 -4.68
CA MET A 99 7.92 6.77 -3.56
C MET A 99 9.18 7.04 -2.73
N LEU A 100 10.00 6.03 -2.47
CA LEU A 100 11.29 6.19 -1.76
C LEU A 100 12.31 7.00 -2.59
N ASP A 101 12.25 6.91 -3.92
CA ASP A 101 13.10 7.68 -4.82
C ASP A 101 12.71 9.17 -4.89
N GLN A 102 11.51 9.53 -4.41
CA GLN A 102 11.08 10.92 -4.33
C GLN A 102 11.57 11.57 -3.04
N ASP A 103 12.09 12.80 -3.15
CA ASP A 103 12.49 13.59 -1.99
C ASP A 103 11.27 14.22 -1.28
N MET A 104 10.43 13.36 -0.70
CA MET A 104 9.23 13.80 0.02
C MET A 104 9.52 14.41 1.38
N LYS A 105 10.75 14.23 1.89
CA LYS A 105 11.18 14.78 3.18
C LYS A 105 11.24 16.30 3.15
N GLU A 106 11.55 16.90 2.00
CA GLU A 106 11.61 18.35 1.87
C GLU A 106 10.21 19.00 1.80
N LYS A 107 9.22 18.30 1.25
CA LYS A 107 7.88 18.88 1.00
C LYS A 107 6.93 18.83 2.18
N LEU A 108 7.17 17.94 3.15
CA LEU A 108 6.23 17.65 4.24
C LEU A 108 6.93 17.70 5.60
N LEU A 109 7.54 18.84 5.90
CA LEU A 109 8.29 19.07 7.16
C LEU A 109 7.44 18.85 8.43
N GLU A 110 6.12 19.07 8.35
CA GLU A 110 5.21 18.88 9.48
C GLU A 110 4.96 17.41 9.83
N LEU A 111 5.19 16.49 8.90
CA LEU A 111 4.99 15.04 9.05
C LEU A 111 6.32 14.26 8.96
N TYR A 112 7.44 14.92 9.26
CA TYR A 112 8.78 14.34 9.08
C TYR A 112 8.94 12.99 9.80
N GLU A 113 8.53 12.90 11.07
CA GLU A 113 8.64 11.67 11.86
C GLU A 113 7.76 10.55 11.28
N GLU A 114 6.55 10.87 10.84
CA GLU A 114 5.64 9.90 10.24
C GLU A 114 6.12 9.43 8.85
N ILE A 115 6.74 10.32 8.08
CA ILE A 115 7.37 9.98 6.79
C ILE A 115 8.57 9.06 7.01
N GLU A 116 9.39 9.31 8.04
CA GLU A 116 10.49 8.40 8.38
C GLU A 116 9.99 7.00 8.74
N GLN A 117 8.96 6.91 9.59
CA GLN A 117 8.30 5.63 9.92
C GLN A 117 7.71 4.94 8.69
N LEU A 118 7.15 5.71 7.76
CA LEU A 118 6.63 5.18 6.51
C LEU A 118 7.74 4.65 5.61
N CYS A 119 8.85 5.36 5.45
CA CYS A 119 10.02 4.88 4.72
C CYS A 119 10.52 3.55 5.30
N GLU A 120 10.63 3.44 6.64
CA GLU A 120 11.02 2.19 7.29
C GLU A 120 10.04 1.04 7.01
N ALA A 121 8.73 1.32 7.08
CA ALA A 121 7.71 0.32 6.79
C ALA A 121 7.74 -0.16 5.34
N MET A 122 8.04 0.74 4.40
CA MET A 122 8.22 0.43 2.98
C MET A 122 9.47 -0.43 2.77
N ASP A 123 10.60 -0.09 3.39
CA ASP A 123 11.82 -0.90 3.33
C ASP A 123 11.60 -2.31 3.87
N LEU A 124 10.82 -2.45 4.94
CA LEU A 124 10.43 -3.75 5.48
C LEU A 124 9.51 -4.52 4.53
N TYR A 125 8.55 -3.84 3.90
CA TYR A 125 7.68 -4.44 2.89
C TYR A 125 8.45 -4.91 1.65
N LEU A 126 9.40 -4.11 1.16
CA LEU A 126 10.24 -4.41 -0.01
C LEU A 126 11.16 -5.62 0.20
N LYS A 127 11.43 -6.00 1.45
CA LYS A 127 12.17 -7.22 1.80
C LYS A 127 11.29 -8.48 1.80
N LYS A 128 9.97 -8.36 1.63
CA LYS A 128 9.08 -9.52 1.51
C LYS A 128 9.36 -10.24 0.19
N GLU A 129 9.46 -11.55 0.25
CA GLU A 129 9.62 -12.40 -0.93
C GLU A 129 8.25 -12.72 -1.57
N PRO A 130 8.20 -12.97 -2.89
CA PRO A 130 7.00 -13.50 -3.51
C PRO A 130 6.67 -14.85 -2.90
N VAL A 131 5.47 -14.98 -2.34
CA VAL A 131 5.00 -16.24 -1.77
C VAL A 131 4.88 -17.26 -2.91
N THR A 132 5.83 -18.20 -2.99
CA THR A 132 5.70 -19.33 -3.90
C THR A 132 4.53 -20.19 -3.42
N LEU A 133 3.52 -20.36 -4.28
CA LEU A 133 2.26 -21.07 -4.05
C LEU A 133 2.43 -22.60 -3.85
N ASN A 134 3.58 -23.07 -3.36
CA ASN A 134 3.88 -24.49 -3.17
C ASN A 134 3.54 -25.02 -1.76
N ASP A 135 3.16 -24.15 -0.81
CA ASP A 135 2.82 -24.57 0.55
C ASP A 135 1.32 -24.82 0.78
N ALA A 136 0.50 -24.79 -0.28
CA ALA A 136 -0.94 -25.11 -0.24
C ALA A 136 -1.23 -26.49 -0.83
N GLN A 137 -0.64 -27.54 -0.28
CA GLN A 137 -1.26 -28.88 -0.32
C GLN A 137 -1.48 -29.34 1.12
N PRO A 138 -2.74 -29.47 1.59
CA PRO A 138 -3.00 -30.36 2.70
C PRO A 138 -2.81 -31.76 2.15
N ASN A 139 -1.80 -32.45 2.65
CA ASN A 139 -1.60 -33.86 2.42
C ASN A 139 -2.80 -34.59 3.04
N GLU A 140 -3.88 -34.78 2.30
CA GLU A 140 -4.90 -35.75 2.65
C GLU A 140 -4.32 -37.15 2.38
N THR A 141 -3.43 -37.59 3.27
CA THR A 141 -3.12 -39.01 3.45
C THR A 141 -3.85 -39.50 4.69
N GLY A 142 -5.18 -39.55 4.57
CA GLY A 142 -6.03 -40.32 5.47
C GLY A 142 -5.87 -41.81 5.18
N LEU A 143 -5.00 -42.46 5.94
CA LEU A 143 -5.06 -43.89 6.23
C LEU A 143 -6.46 -44.27 6.74
N LEU A 144 -7.18 -45.10 5.98
CA LEU A 144 -7.82 -46.37 6.41
C LEU A 144 -8.62 -46.99 5.26
#